data_AF-A0A5B9WHB4-F1
#
_entry.id   AF-A0A5B9WHB4-F1
#
_cell.length_a   1.000
_cell.length_b   1.000
_cell.length_c   1.000
_cell.angle_alpha   90.00
_cell.angle_beta   90.00
_cell.angle_gamma   90.00
#
_symmetry.space_group_name_H-M   'P 1'
#
loop_
_entity.id
_entity.type
_entity.pdbx_description
1 polymer ?
#
loop_
_entity_poly.entity_id
_entity_poly.type
_entity_poly.pdbx_seq_one_letter_code
_entity_poly.pdbx_strand_id
1 'polypeptide(L)'
;MSSLLPEYMEKIKNEISSKIDEVINNRTIKSLSRDVFKRGLIDNKKKMGFHKKYLEITGKKEAIEIKKKFFSDFRHLYGLQYMDSGFIHKLERKKNEIIKLIGSCPFQAYEKYFHQAKITEKECVKRKNLMSFFTKLSHTIHPKRCSAMDNQIKRYFGLRKEGFFFSYCLINESYLTWIKNNRPKLAMIKDIVRNLDAENALKISAVSDLKILDMIFWFKANSQK
;
A
#
# COMPACT_ATOMS: atom_id res chain seq x y z
N MET A 1 16.78 -24.15 19.32
CA MET A 1 15.98 -22.90 19.43
C MET A 1 15.25 -22.56 18.12
N SER A 2 14.62 -23.51 17.41
CA SER A 2 14.10 -23.25 16.04
C SER A 2 12.58 -23.41 15.84
N SER A 3 11.75 -23.55 16.89
CA SER A 3 10.29 -23.65 16.78
C SER A 3 9.53 -22.33 17.01
N LEU A 4 10.12 -21.37 17.72
CA LEU A 4 9.39 -20.18 18.20
C LEU A 4 9.10 -19.12 17.13
N LEU A 5 9.96 -18.97 16.12
CA LEU A 5 9.77 -17.93 15.09
C LEU A 5 8.62 -18.27 14.11
N PRO A 6 8.51 -19.50 13.56
CA PRO A 6 7.36 -19.87 12.75
C PRO A 6 6.04 -19.77 13.52
N GLU A 7 6.00 -20.26 14.76
CA GLU A 7 4.83 -20.17 15.64
C GLU A 7 4.42 -18.70 15.90
N TYR A 8 5.40 -17.83 16.16
CA TYR A 8 5.15 -16.40 16.33
C TYR A 8 4.60 -15.77 15.06
N MET A 9 5.18 -16.06 13.90
CA MET A 9 4.71 -15.52 12.62
C MET A 9 3.27 -15.94 12.33
N GLU A 10 2.93 -17.22 12.54
CA GLU A 10 1.57 -17.70 12.33
C GLU A 10 0.58 -17.11 13.34
N LYS A 11 0.99 -16.97 14.61
CA LYS A 11 0.19 -16.24 15.60
C LYS A 11 -0.15 -14.83 15.11
N ILE A 12 0.84 -14.06 14.66
CA ILE A 12 0.59 -12.69 14.18
C ILE A 12 -0.28 -12.67 12.92
N LYS A 13 -0.08 -13.59 11.97
CA LYS A 13 -0.94 -13.68 10.78
C LYS A 13 -2.39 -13.98 11.15
N ASN A 14 -2.62 -14.84 12.15
CA ASN A 14 -3.94 -15.17 12.67
C ASN A 14 -4.59 -13.97 13.37
N GLU A 15 -3.83 -13.21 14.16
CA GLU A 15 -4.29 -11.96 14.78
C GLU A 15 -4.70 -10.91 13.73
N ILE A 16 -3.88 -10.73 12.68
CA ILE A 16 -4.20 -9.84 11.56
C ILE A 16 -5.50 -10.29 10.88
N SER A 17 -5.60 -11.58 10.57
CA SER A 17 -6.75 -12.15 9.86
C SER A 17 -8.04 -12.02 10.67
N SER A 18 -7.98 -12.34 11.97
CA SER A 18 -9.09 -12.18 12.90
C SER A 18 -9.57 -10.73 12.95
N LYS A 19 -8.64 -9.77 12.99
CA LYS A 19 -8.96 -8.34 12.95
C LYS A 19 -9.57 -7.91 11.62
N ILE A 20 -9.17 -8.53 10.51
CA ILE A 20 -9.79 -8.27 9.21
C ILE A 20 -11.25 -8.75 9.22
N ASP A 21 -11.53 -9.95 9.74
CA ASP A 21 -12.89 -10.49 9.82
C ASP A 21 -13.79 -9.73 10.80
N GLU A 22 -13.23 -9.23 11.91
CA GLU A 22 -13.95 -8.33 12.83
C GLU A 22 -14.44 -7.07 12.11
N VAL A 23 -13.59 -6.48 11.26
CA VAL A 23 -13.93 -5.27 10.50
C VAL A 23 -14.82 -5.58 9.31
N ILE A 24 -14.54 -6.66 8.58
CA ILE A 24 -15.17 -7.02 7.30
C ILE A 24 -15.99 -8.30 7.46
N ASN A 25 -17.25 -8.15 7.84
CA ASN A 25 -18.20 -9.25 7.93
C ASN A 25 -19.57 -8.85 7.38
N ASN A 26 -20.48 -9.82 7.30
CA ASN A 26 -21.79 -9.65 6.69
C ASN A 26 -22.65 -8.58 7.39
N ARG A 27 -22.39 -8.30 8.68
CA ARG A 27 -23.11 -7.29 9.46
C ARG A 27 -22.56 -5.88 9.21
N THR A 28 -21.25 -5.76 8.96
CA THR A 28 -20.57 -4.46 8.86
C THR A 28 -20.30 -3.99 7.42
N ILE A 29 -20.27 -4.88 6.42
CA ILE A 29 -19.85 -4.56 5.04
C ILE A 29 -20.60 -3.35 4.44
N LYS A 30 -21.91 -3.21 4.71
CA LYS A 30 -22.72 -2.11 4.16
C LYS A 30 -22.37 -0.76 4.77
N SER A 31 -22.31 -0.67 6.10
CA SER A 31 -21.92 0.57 6.80
C SER A 31 -20.45 0.91 6.52
N LEU A 32 -19.56 -0.08 6.60
CA LEU A 32 -18.15 0.05 6.30
C LEU A 32 -17.93 0.61 4.89
N SER A 33 -18.60 0.07 3.87
CA SER A 33 -18.46 0.55 2.49
C SER A 33 -18.89 2.01 2.34
N ARG A 34 -19.97 2.40 3.01
CA ARG A 34 -20.44 3.80 3.00
C ARG A 34 -19.45 4.73 3.69
N ASP A 35 -18.92 4.35 4.83
CA ASP A 35 -17.99 5.18 5.59
C ASP A 35 -16.65 5.33 4.88
N VAL A 36 -16.07 4.22 4.42
CA VAL A 36 -14.76 4.22 3.77
C VAL A 36 -14.83 4.84 2.38
N PHE A 37 -15.73 4.37 1.52
CA PHE A 37 -15.70 4.73 0.10
C PHE A 37 -16.54 5.95 -0.20
N LYS A 38 -17.75 6.07 0.34
CA LYS A 38 -18.57 7.26 0.07
C LYS A 38 -18.05 8.48 0.82
N ARG A 39 -18.17 8.47 2.16
CA ARG A 39 -17.77 9.61 3.01
C ARG A 39 -16.25 9.81 3.01
N GLY A 40 -15.51 8.70 3.12
CA GLY A 40 -14.07 8.72 3.29
C GLY A 40 -13.28 9.00 2.02
N LEU A 41 -13.88 8.82 0.84
CA LEU A 41 -13.18 8.91 -0.44
C LEU A 41 -13.96 9.70 -1.50
N ILE A 42 -15.10 9.21 -2.01
CA ILE A 42 -15.90 9.80 -3.10
C ILE A 42 -16.27 11.26 -2.80
N ASP A 43 -16.84 11.52 -1.62
CA ASP A 43 -17.28 12.86 -1.21
C ASP A 43 -16.10 13.79 -0.89
N ASN A 44 -14.86 13.25 -0.80
CA ASN A 44 -13.66 14.00 -0.51
C ASN A 44 -12.87 14.33 -1.79
N LYS A 45 -13.09 15.55 -2.32
CA LYS A 45 -12.44 16.05 -3.55
C LYS A 45 -10.92 15.85 -3.58
N LYS A 46 -10.22 16.11 -2.46
CA LYS A 46 -8.75 15.96 -2.38
C LYS A 46 -8.32 14.50 -2.54
N LYS A 47 -8.98 13.58 -1.83
CA LYS A 47 -8.67 12.15 -1.92
C LYS A 47 -9.06 11.57 -3.28
N MET A 48 -10.17 12.03 -3.87
CA MET A 48 -10.51 11.66 -5.25
C MET A 48 -9.52 12.19 -6.28
N GLY A 49 -9.01 13.41 -6.11
CA GLY A 49 -7.94 13.95 -6.96
C GLY A 49 -6.67 13.09 -6.91
N PHE A 50 -6.29 12.61 -5.72
CA PHE A 50 -5.22 11.63 -5.57
C PHE A 50 -5.56 10.29 -6.26
N HIS A 51 -6.77 9.75 -6.03
CA HIS A 51 -7.19 8.47 -6.58
C HIS A 51 -7.18 8.43 -8.11
N LYS A 52 -7.65 9.50 -8.76
CA LYS A 52 -7.61 9.64 -10.23
C LYS A 52 -6.18 9.50 -10.75
N LYS A 53 -5.23 10.25 -10.18
CA LYS A 53 -3.80 10.16 -10.52
C LYS A 53 -3.19 8.80 -10.20
N TYR A 54 -3.61 8.17 -9.10
CA TYR A 54 -3.18 6.83 -8.74
C TYR A 54 -3.59 5.79 -9.80
N LEU A 55 -4.82 5.86 -10.33
CA LEU A 55 -5.30 4.97 -11.40
C LEU A 55 -4.60 5.20 -12.75
N GLU A 56 -4.04 6.38 -12.98
CA GLU A 56 -3.29 6.66 -14.20
C GLU A 56 -2.00 5.85 -14.30
N ILE A 57 -1.35 5.58 -13.17
CA ILE A 57 -0.02 4.94 -13.13
C ILE A 57 -0.05 3.47 -12.66
N THR A 58 -1.04 3.09 -11.86
CA THR A 58 -1.00 1.82 -11.15
C THR A 58 -1.24 0.62 -12.06
N GLY A 59 -0.36 -0.38 -11.97
CA GLY A 59 -0.39 -1.59 -12.77
C GLY A 59 -0.01 -1.38 -14.24
N LYS A 60 0.47 -0.20 -14.62
CA LYS A 60 0.86 0.16 -16.00
C LYS A 60 2.38 0.23 -16.13
N LYS A 61 3.03 -0.92 -15.98
CA LYS A 61 4.50 -1.03 -15.90
C LYS A 61 5.21 -0.37 -17.08
N GLU A 62 4.72 -0.62 -18.29
CA GLU A 62 5.28 -0.12 -19.55
C GLU A 62 5.19 1.41 -19.60
N ALA A 63 4.06 1.98 -19.16
CA ALA A 63 3.86 3.42 -19.07
C ALA A 63 4.83 4.06 -18.06
N ILE A 64 5.12 3.38 -16.95
CA ILE A 64 6.10 3.83 -15.95
C ILE A 64 7.53 3.81 -16.55
N GLU A 65 7.88 2.77 -17.29
CA GLU A 65 9.22 2.60 -17.90
C GLU A 65 9.53 3.68 -18.93
N ILE A 66 8.55 4.16 -19.70
CA ILE A 66 8.76 5.24 -20.68
C ILE A 66 8.63 6.64 -20.08
N LYS A 67 7.92 6.81 -18.95
CA LYS A 67 7.65 8.13 -18.36
C LYS A 67 8.92 8.82 -17.87
N LYS A 68 9.24 9.99 -18.43
CA LYS A 68 10.32 10.85 -17.92
C LYS A 68 9.94 11.38 -16.52
N LYS A 69 10.91 11.46 -15.60
CA LYS A 69 10.73 11.97 -14.23
C LYS A 69 9.69 11.21 -13.37
N PHE A 70 9.60 9.89 -13.54
CA PHE A 70 8.60 9.09 -12.84
C PHE A 70 8.70 9.16 -11.31
N PHE A 71 9.89 8.99 -10.72
CA PHE A 71 10.09 9.04 -9.28
C PHE A 71 9.86 10.43 -8.70
N SER A 72 10.18 11.48 -9.46
CA SER A 72 9.84 12.87 -9.08
C SER A 72 8.33 13.04 -8.96
N ASP A 73 7.58 12.61 -9.98
CA ASP A 73 6.11 12.67 -9.98
C ASP A 73 5.50 11.78 -8.89
N PHE A 74 6.03 10.56 -8.73
CA PHE A 74 5.62 9.61 -7.73
C PHE A 74 5.80 10.18 -6.31
N ARG A 75 6.96 10.80 -6.04
CA ARG A 75 7.24 11.48 -4.78
C ARG A 75 6.20 12.56 -4.49
N HIS A 76 5.87 13.39 -5.48
CA HIS A 76 4.89 14.47 -5.33
C HIS A 76 3.49 13.93 -5.09
N LEU A 77 3.07 12.93 -5.87
CA LEU A 77 1.76 12.30 -5.74
C LEU A 77 1.52 11.78 -4.32
N TYR A 78 2.51 11.10 -3.74
CA TYR A 78 2.41 10.51 -2.40
C TYR A 78 2.85 11.43 -1.26
N GLY A 79 3.19 12.70 -1.54
CA GLY A 79 3.61 13.67 -0.53
C GLY A 79 4.85 13.24 0.27
N LEU A 80 5.83 12.60 -0.38
CA LEU A 80 6.97 12.00 0.30
C LEU A 80 8.08 13.05 0.52
N GLN A 81 8.20 13.56 1.74
CA GLN A 81 9.01 14.75 2.06
C GLN A 81 10.49 14.46 2.36
N TYR A 82 10.87 13.21 2.67
CA TYR A 82 12.18 12.88 3.25
C TYR A 82 13.27 12.43 2.26
N MET A 83 13.15 12.77 0.98
CA MET A 83 14.15 12.45 -0.04
C MET A 83 14.72 13.73 -0.63
N ASP A 84 16.02 13.79 -0.85
CA ASP A 84 16.64 14.91 -1.57
C ASP A 84 16.53 14.70 -3.10
N SER A 85 16.82 15.75 -3.86
CA SER A 85 16.79 15.72 -5.33
C SER A 85 17.84 14.78 -5.91
N GLY A 86 19.03 14.68 -5.31
CA GLY A 86 20.10 13.77 -5.73
C GLY A 86 19.69 12.30 -5.64
N PHE A 87 19.02 11.91 -4.55
CA PHE A 87 18.46 10.56 -4.41
C PHE A 87 17.39 10.28 -5.46
N ILE A 88 16.49 11.23 -5.71
CA ILE A 88 15.48 11.08 -6.78
C ILE A 88 16.15 10.93 -8.15
N HIS A 89 17.17 11.76 -8.48
CA HIS A 89 17.93 11.62 -9.71
C HIS A 89 18.60 10.25 -9.84
N LYS A 90 19.14 9.70 -8.74
CA LYS A 90 19.69 8.34 -8.72
C LYS A 90 18.62 7.30 -9.07
N LEU A 91 17.42 7.41 -8.50
CA LEU A 91 16.31 6.52 -8.82
C LEU A 91 15.91 6.63 -10.29
N GLU A 92 15.80 7.84 -10.84
CA GLU A 92 15.47 8.05 -12.26
C GLU A 92 16.49 7.39 -13.19
N ARG A 93 17.79 7.52 -12.90
CA ARG A 93 18.87 6.88 -13.68
C ARG A 93 18.81 5.35 -13.63
N LYS A 94 18.24 4.79 -12.55
CA LYS A 94 18.14 3.34 -12.31
C LYS A 94 16.72 2.80 -12.47
N LYS A 95 15.81 3.58 -13.09
CA LYS A 95 14.38 3.30 -13.10
C LYS A 95 14.02 1.91 -13.62
N ASN A 96 14.50 1.54 -14.81
CA ASN A 96 14.15 0.26 -15.42
C ASN A 96 14.70 -0.92 -14.60
N GLU A 97 15.90 -0.76 -14.03
CA GLU A 97 16.48 -1.76 -13.12
C GLU A 97 15.63 -1.94 -11.86
N ILE A 98 15.21 -0.83 -11.23
CA ILE A 98 14.35 -0.83 -10.04
C ILE A 98 13.00 -1.49 -10.35
N ILE A 99 12.35 -1.12 -11.45
CA ILE A 99 11.05 -1.66 -11.85
C ILE A 99 11.15 -3.17 -12.13
N LYS A 100 12.20 -3.59 -12.84
CA LYS A 100 12.46 -5.01 -13.11
C LYS A 100 12.67 -5.79 -11.81
N LEU A 101 13.51 -5.29 -10.92
CA LEU A 101 13.78 -5.93 -9.62
C LEU A 101 12.53 -6.00 -8.74
N ILE A 102 11.69 -4.96 -8.72
CA ILE A 102 10.43 -5.00 -8.00
C ILE A 102 9.52 -6.12 -8.51
N GLY A 103 9.55 -6.43 -9.81
CA GLY A 103 8.74 -7.52 -10.36
C GLY A 103 9.27 -8.93 -10.10
N SER A 104 10.59 -9.10 -10.09
CA SER A 104 11.23 -10.40 -9.89
C SER A 104 11.52 -10.70 -8.42
N CYS A 105 12.14 -9.76 -7.70
CA CYS A 105 12.54 -9.88 -6.31
C CYS A 105 12.42 -8.53 -5.57
N PRO A 106 11.21 -8.19 -5.06
CA PRO A 106 11.00 -6.93 -4.33
C PRO A 106 12.02 -6.71 -3.20
N PHE A 107 12.40 -7.77 -2.48
CA PHE A 107 13.37 -7.68 -1.39
C PHE A 107 14.74 -7.16 -1.87
N GLN A 108 15.26 -7.69 -2.98
CA GLN A 108 16.52 -7.19 -3.56
C GLN A 108 16.42 -5.72 -3.99
N ALA A 109 15.28 -5.30 -4.56
CA ALA A 109 15.05 -3.89 -4.87
C ALA A 109 15.08 -3.03 -3.60
N TYR A 110 14.42 -3.48 -2.54
CA TYR A 110 14.42 -2.82 -1.24
C TYR A 110 15.82 -2.67 -0.66
N GLU A 111 16.57 -3.76 -0.55
CA GLU A 111 17.92 -3.75 0.02
C GLU A 111 18.87 -2.85 -0.76
N LYS A 112 18.83 -2.95 -2.10
CA LYS A 112 19.75 -2.22 -2.99
C LYS A 112 19.51 -0.72 -3.03
N TYR A 113 18.26 -0.26 -2.93
CA TYR A 113 17.91 1.15 -3.18
C TYR A 113 17.28 1.88 -1.98
N PHE A 114 16.62 1.17 -1.06
CA PHE A 114 15.72 1.78 -0.09
C PHE A 114 16.04 1.49 1.38
N HIS A 115 16.73 0.39 1.71
CA HIS A 115 17.04 0.01 3.09
C HIS A 115 17.98 0.99 3.79
N GLN A 116 19.06 1.39 3.11
CA GLN A 116 20.06 2.34 3.61
C GLN A 116 20.27 3.49 2.61
N ALA A 117 19.17 4.10 2.17
CA ALA A 117 19.23 5.20 1.23
C ALA A 117 20.03 6.36 1.83
N LYS A 118 21.09 6.79 1.14
CA LYS A 118 21.87 7.97 1.51
C LYS A 118 21.11 9.21 1.06
N ILE A 119 20.67 10.02 2.01
CA ILE A 119 19.89 11.25 1.80
C ILE A 119 20.68 12.43 2.34
N THR A 120 20.82 13.48 1.53
CA THR A 120 21.52 14.72 1.91
C THR A 120 20.53 15.73 2.50
N GLU A 121 20.75 16.13 3.75
CA GLU A 121 19.96 17.15 4.45
C GLU A 121 20.90 18.21 5.03
N LYS A 122 20.76 19.47 4.61
CA LYS A 122 21.53 20.61 5.15
C LYS A 122 23.02 20.26 5.32
N GLU A 123 23.65 19.83 4.21
CA GLU A 123 25.08 19.45 4.10
C GLU A 123 25.48 18.12 4.78
N CYS A 124 24.59 17.46 5.52
CA CYS A 124 24.86 16.17 6.14
C CYS A 124 24.27 15.01 5.32
N VAL A 125 25.04 13.92 5.14
CA VAL A 125 24.53 12.67 4.56
C VAL A 125 24.01 11.75 5.65
N LYS A 126 22.72 11.43 5.62
CA LYS A 126 22.08 10.49 6.55
C LYS A 126 21.66 9.21 5.83
N ARG A 127 21.79 8.06 6.49
CA ARG A 127 21.19 6.81 6.01
C ARG A 127 19.76 6.72 6.51
N LYS A 128 18.81 6.51 5.60
CA LYS A 128 17.40 6.37 5.91
C LYS A 128 16.84 5.07 5.36
N ASN A 129 15.95 4.46 6.14
CA ASN A 129 15.12 3.36 5.69
C ASN A 129 13.84 3.92 5.04
N LEU A 130 13.72 3.75 3.73
CA LEU A 130 12.61 4.27 2.93
C LEU A 130 11.54 3.21 2.66
N MET A 131 11.28 2.32 3.62
CA MET A 131 10.33 1.22 3.41
C MET A 131 8.92 1.68 3.03
N SER A 132 8.37 2.74 3.66
CA SER A 132 7.04 3.23 3.28
C SER A 132 6.99 3.78 1.86
N PHE A 133 8.10 4.34 1.35
CA PHE A 133 8.20 4.70 -0.07
C PHE A 133 8.17 3.43 -0.93
N PHE A 134 8.99 2.45 -0.55
CA PHE A 134 9.14 1.20 -1.28
C PHE A 134 7.81 0.43 -1.39
N THR A 135 7.06 0.25 -0.29
CA THR A 135 5.78 -0.48 -0.32
C THR A 135 4.76 0.18 -1.24
N LYS A 136 4.66 1.52 -1.21
CA LYS A 136 3.82 2.29 -2.14
C LYS A 136 4.25 2.11 -3.59
N LEU A 137 5.55 2.13 -3.86
CA LEU A 137 6.09 1.94 -5.21
C LEU A 137 5.82 0.52 -5.72
N SER A 138 6.10 -0.49 -4.90
CA SER A 138 5.84 -1.89 -5.23
C SER A 138 4.37 -2.15 -5.47
N HIS A 139 3.48 -1.54 -4.68
CA HIS A 139 2.04 -1.59 -4.93
C HIS A 139 1.65 -0.91 -6.24
N THR A 140 2.20 0.27 -6.56
CA THR A 140 1.93 0.94 -7.83
C THR A 140 2.37 0.11 -9.03
N ILE A 141 3.49 -0.63 -8.94
CA ILE A 141 3.97 -1.51 -10.03
C ILE A 141 3.17 -2.83 -10.06
N HIS A 142 2.90 -3.44 -8.90
CA HIS A 142 2.22 -4.72 -8.76
C HIS A 142 1.05 -4.67 -7.76
N PRO A 143 -0.06 -4.00 -8.11
CA PRO A 143 -1.17 -3.74 -7.18
C PRO A 143 -1.93 -4.99 -6.74
N LYS A 144 -1.73 -6.12 -7.43
CA LYS A 144 -2.33 -7.42 -7.10
C LYS A 144 -1.42 -8.31 -6.23
N ARG A 145 -0.16 -7.92 -6.00
CA ARG A 145 0.84 -8.73 -5.27
C ARG A 145 1.43 -8.02 -4.04
N CYS A 146 1.52 -6.70 -4.08
CA CYS A 146 2.13 -5.89 -3.04
C CYS A 146 1.09 -4.92 -2.48
N SER A 147 1.04 -4.74 -1.16
CA SER A 147 0.16 -3.79 -0.47
C SER A 147 0.87 -2.46 -0.20
N ALA A 148 0.12 -1.36 -0.18
CA ALA A 148 0.67 -0.02 0.06
C ALA A 148 0.75 0.30 1.57
N MET A 149 1.60 -0.41 2.33
CA MET A 149 1.63 -0.23 3.78
C MET A 149 2.17 1.14 4.24
N ASP A 150 1.55 1.71 5.27
CA ASP A 150 2.06 2.85 6.05
C ASP A 150 2.18 2.52 7.56
N ASN A 151 2.69 3.48 8.33
CA ASN A 151 2.87 3.32 9.77
C ASN A 151 1.55 3.23 10.53
N GLN A 152 0.49 3.84 10.02
CA GLN A 152 -0.83 3.86 10.63
C GLN A 152 -1.46 2.47 10.56
N ILE A 153 -1.41 1.83 9.41
CA ILE A 153 -1.85 0.44 9.21
C ILE A 153 -1.03 -0.51 10.10
N LYS A 154 0.30 -0.38 10.11
CA LYS A 154 1.17 -1.16 11.02
C LYS A 154 0.74 -1.02 12.48
N ARG A 155 0.47 0.20 12.94
CA ARG A 155 -0.01 0.50 14.30
C ARG A 155 -1.39 -0.11 14.56
N TYR A 156 -2.29 -0.04 13.58
CA TYR A 156 -3.64 -0.56 13.68
C TYR A 156 -3.62 -2.07 13.94
N PHE A 157 -2.74 -2.82 13.27
CA PHE A 157 -2.57 -4.26 13.51
C PHE A 157 -1.72 -4.61 14.74
N GLY A 158 -1.43 -3.67 15.64
CA GLY A 158 -0.69 -3.95 16.87
C GLY A 158 0.82 -4.14 16.68
N LEU A 159 1.34 -4.00 15.46
CA LEU A 159 2.74 -4.28 15.12
C LEU A 159 3.67 -3.10 15.42
N ARG A 160 3.42 -2.33 16.49
CA ARG A 160 4.20 -1.13 16.81
C ARG A 160 5.66 -1.45 17.10
N LYS A 161 5.89 -2.53 17.85
CA LYS A 161 7.22 -3.01 18.26
C LYS A 161 7.98 -3.72 17.15
N GLU A 162 7.29 -4.15 16.11
CA GLU A 162 7.88 -4.88 14.99
C GLU A 162 8.65 -3.97 14.02
N GLY A 163 9.65 -4.52 13.34
CA GLY A 163 10.30 -3.86 12.22
C GLY A 163 9.33 -3.63 11.05
N PHE A 164 9.44 -2.51 10.34
CA PHE A 164 8.49 -2.17 9.27
C PHE A 164 8.48 -3.23 8.15
N PHE A 165 9.65 -3.76 7.74
CA PHE A 165 9.71 -4.80 6.72
C PHE A 165 8.96 -6.06 7.14
N PHE A 166 9.24 -6.53 8.35
CA PHE A 166 8.60 -7.72 8.92
C PHE A 166 7.08 -7.53 9.00
N SER A 167 6.62 -6.38 9.49
CA SER A 167 5.19 -6.04 9.50
C SER A 167 4.58 -6.01 8.10
N TYR A 168 5.29 -5.46 7.12
CA TYR A 168 4.84 -5.43 5.73
C TYR A 168 4.66 -6.85 5.17
N CYS A 169 5.64 -7.74 5.37
CA CYS A 169 5.55 -9.12 4.92
C CYS A 169 4.31 -9.82 5.51
N LEU A 170 4.12 -9.72 6.82
CA LEU A 170 2.99 -10.35 7.52
C LEU A 170 1.64 -9.79 7.05
N ILE A 171 1.49 -8.47 7.00
CA ILE A 171 0.23 -7.84 6.58
C ILE A 171 -0.07 -8.16 5.11
N ASN A 172 0.94 -8.08 4.23
CA ASN A 172 0.76 -8.38 2.81
C ASN A 172 0.31 -9.82 2.59
N GLU A 173 0.94 -10.78 3.28
CA GLU A 173 0.58 -12.18 3.19
C GLU A 173 -0.81 -12.45 3.77
N SER A 174 -1.12 -11.93 4.96
CA SER A 174 -2.45 -12.04 5.56
C SER A 174 -3.54 -11.46 4.66
N TYR A 175 -3.29 -10.32 4.00
CA TYR A 175 -4.24 -9.76 3.03
C TYR A 175 -4.46 -10.69 1.84
N LEU A 176 -3.39 -11.20 1.24
CA LEU A 176 -3.49 -12.11 0.10
C LEU A 176 -4.26 -13.40 0.45
N THR A 177 -3.95 -13.99 1.60
CA THR A 177 -4.64 -15.18 2.11
C THR A 177 -6.10 -14.89 2.40
N TRP A 178 -6.41 -13.78 3.08
CA TRP A 178 -7.78 -13.39 3.36
C TRP A 178 -8.59 -13.15 2.08
N ILE A 179 -8.01 -12.44 1.10
CA ILE A 179 -8.63 -12.21 -0.23
C ILE A 179 -8.97 -13.53 -0.91
N LYS A 180 -8.04 -14.50 -0.90
CA LYS A 180 -8.25 -15.83 -1.50
C LYS A 180 -9.45 -16.53 -0.87
N ASN A 181 -9.59 -16.45 0.44
CA ASN A 181 -10.63 -17.15 1.20
C ASN A 181 -11.98 -16.39 1.26
N ASN A 182 -11.98 -15.08 0.99
CA ASN A 182 -13.14 -14.21 1.19
C ASN A 182 -13.56 -13.44 -0.06
N ARG A 183 -13.34 -14.00 -1.26
CA ARG A 183 -13.76 -13.39 -2.54
C ARG A 183 -15.22 -12.93 -2.56
N PRO A 184 -16.21 -13.67 -2.00
CA PRO A 184 -17.60 -13.19 -1.96
C PRO A 184 -17.77 -11.88 -1.20
N LYS A 185 -17.10 -11.69 -0.05
CA LYS A 185 -17.14 -10.44 0.72
C LYS A 185 -16.59 -9.26 -0.07
N LEU A 186 -15.51 -9.47 -0.83
CA LEU A 186 -14.94 -8.44 -1.69
C LEU A 186 -15.84 -8.07 -2.87
N ALA A 187 -16.50 -9.07 -3.47
CA ALA A 187 -17.51 -8.84 -4.50
C ALA A 187 -18.65 -7.97 -3.96
N MET A 188 -19.18 -8.31 -2.76
CA MET A 188 -20.20 -7.51 -2.09
C MET A 188 -19.75 -6.06 -1.85
N ILE A 189 -18.51 -5.84 -1.37
CA ILE A 189 -17.97 -4.49 -1.21
C ILE A 189 -17.96 -3.75 -2.55
N LYS A 190 -17.42 -4.37 -3.61
CA LYS A 190 -17.35 -3.74 -4.95
C LYS A 190 -18.72 -3.39 -5.48
N ASP A 191 -19.72 -4.25 -5.30
CA ASP A 191 -21.09 -4.02 -5.76
C ASP A 191 -21.76 -2.89 -5.00
N ILE A 192 -21.63 -2.86 -3.67
CA ILE A 192 -22.13 -1.75 -2.85
C ILE A 192 -21.47 -0.44 -3.26
N VAL A 193 -20.14 -0.44 -3.45
CA VAL A 193 -19.41 0.76 -3.86
C VAL A 193 -19.81 1.24 -5.23
N ARG A 194 -20.02 0.33 -6.20
CA ARG A 194 -20.52 0.68 -7.54
C ARG A 194 -21.88 1.38 -7.46
N ASN A 195 -22.76 0.93 -6.57
CA ASN A 195 -24.07 1.56 -6.35
C ASN A 195 -23.98 2.91 -5.62
N LEU A 196 -22.95 3.11 -4.79
CA LEU A 196 -22.71 4.38 -4.08
C LEU A 196 -22.04 5.43 -4.98
N ASP A 197 -21.29 5.00 -5.99
CA ASP A 197 -20.50 5.82 -6.91
C ASP A 197 -21.24 6.01 -8.25
N ALA A 198 -22.33 6.77 -8.25
CA ALA A 198 -23.19 6.96 -9.43
C ALA A 198 -22.42 7.54 -10.64
N GLU A 199 -21.42 8.38 -10.39
CA GLU A 199 -20.56 8.96 -11.43
C GLU A 199 -19.42 8.03 -11.88
N ASN A 200 -19.29 6.84 -11.27
CA ASN A 200 -18.19 5.91 -11.46
C ASN A 200 -16.81 6.58 -11.32
N ALA A 201 -16.70 7.55 -10.41
CA ALA A 201 -15.50 8.35 -10.21
C ALA A 201 -14.36 7.53 -9.59
N LEU A 202 -14.69 6.55 -8.75
CA LEU A 202 -13.75 5.64 -8.11
C LEU A 202 -13.27 4.53 -9.06
N LYS A 203 -14.04 4.22 -10.11
CA LYS A 203 -13.74 3.12 -11.06
C LYS A 203 -13.39 1.83 -10.31
N ILE A 204 -14.24 1.42 -9.37
CA ILE A 204 -13.94 0.33 -8.41
C ILE A 204 -13.55 -0.99 -9.08
N SER A 205 -13.99 -1.25 -10.32
CA SER A 205 -13.59 -2.42 -11.12
C SER A 205 -12.10 -2.44 -11.49
N ALA A 206 -11.47 -1.26 -11.63
CA ALA A 206 -10.05 -1.12 -11.91
C ALA A 206 -9.17 -1.18 -10.65
N VAL A 207 -9.79 -1.17 -9.47
CA VAL A 207 -9.10 -1.20 -8.17
C VAL A 207 -8.84 -2.66 -7.77
N SER A 208 -7.59 -2.96 -7.39
CA SER A 208 -7.24 -4.30 -6.90
C SER A 208 -7.84 -4.59 -5.53
N ASP A 209 -8.05 -5.86 -5.22
CA ASP A 209 -8.57 -6.28 -3.91
C ASP A 209 -7.63 -5.87 -2.76
N LEU A 210 -6.31 -5.95 -2.98
CA LEU A 210 -5.33 -5.42 -2.03
C LEU A 210 -5.52 -3.92 -1.79
N LYS A 211 -5.81 -3.14 -2.83
CA LYS A 211 -6.05 -1.70 -2.67
C LYS A 211 -7.36 -1.43 -1.94
N ILE A 212 -8.39 -2.28 -2.11
CA ILE A 212 -9.64 -2.20 -1.34
C ILE A 212 -9.35 -2.39 0.15
N LEU A 213 -8.61 -3.44 0.53
CA LEU A 213 -8.21 -3.65 1.92
C LEU A 213 -7.34 -2.51 2.45
N ASP A 214 -6.37 -2.05 1.67
CA ASP A 214 -5.54 -0.89 2.01
C ASP A 214 -6.39 0.35 2.33
N MET A 215 -7.37 0.69 1.49
CA MET A 215 -8.25 1.84 1.74
C MET A 215 -9.10 1.67 3.00
N ILE A 216 -9.63 0.47 3.25
CA ILE A 216 -10.40 0.16 4.46
C ILE A 216 -9.55 0.35 5.71
N PHE A 217 -8.39 -0.32 5.77
CA PHE A 217 -7.56 -0.30 6.98
C PHE A 217 -6.82 1.02 7.16
N TRP A 218 -6.49 1.73 6.08
CA TRP A 218 -6.01 3.10 6.16
C TRP A 218 -7.07 4.02 6.78
N PHE A 219 -8.33 3.91 6.34
CA PHE A 219 -9.42 4.69 6.92
C PHE A 219 -9.59 4.35 8.41
N LYS A 220 -9.70 3.06 8.77
CA LYS A 220 -9.84 2.62 10.17
C LYS A 220 -8.66 3.08 11.05
N ALA A 221 -7.44 3.01 10.55
CA ALA A 221 -6.25 3.43 11.29
C ALA A 221 -6.20 4.94 11.55
N ASN A 222 -6.80 5.75 10.68
CA ASN A 222 -6.82 7.21 10.82
C ASN A 222 -8.06 7.74 11.55
N SER A 223 -9.14 6.95 11.65
CA SER A 223 -10.34 7.28 12.42
C SER A 223 -10.24 6.98 13.92
N GLN A 224 -9.17 6.33 14.38
CA GLN A 224 -8.90 6.02 15.80
C GLN A 224 -8.09 7.13 16.51
N LYS A 225 -8.15 8.36 16.03
CA LYS A 225 -7.47 9.52 16.64
C LYS A 225 -8.41 10.33 17.48
#